data_AF-A0A919I8H5-F1
#
_entry.id   AF-A0A919I8H5-F1
#
_cell.length_a   1.000
_cell.length_b   1.000
_cell.length_c   1.000
_cell.angle_alpha   90.00
_cell.angle_beta   90.00
_cell.angle_gamma   90.00
#
_symmetry.space_group_name_H-M   'P 1'
#
loop_
_entity.id
_entity.type
_entity.pdbx_description
1 polymer ?
#
loop_
_entity_poly.entity_id
_entity_poly.type
_entity_poly.pdbx_seq_one_letter_code
_entity_poly.pdbx_strand_id
1 'polypeptide(L)' 'MKKKGEIYAMDNVRLLCFFISLASGLFLVIGLFKPWMMLWWEDVQNRRKVIKLYGTVAVAFYLIYLGMAFMPGA' A
#
# COMPACT_ATOMS: atom_id res chain seq x y z
N MET A 1 6.90 21.26 21.71
CA MET A 1 8.04 21.19 20.77
C MET A 1 8.24 19.74 20.38
N LYS A 2 8.04 19.36 19.12
CA LYS A 2 8.40 18.01 18.64
C LYS A 2 9.89 17.89 18.49
N LYS A 3 10.47 16.77 18.93
CA LYS A 3 11.89 16.50 18.69
C LYS A 3 12.07 16.32 17.18
N LYS A 4 13.12 16.93 16.60
CA LYS A 4 13.43 16.79 15.16
C LYS A 4 13.40 15.33 14.69
N GLY A 5 13.84 14.38 15.53
CA GLY A 5 13.77 12.94 15.23
C GLY A 5 12.36 12.37 15.03
N GLU A 6 11.34 12.87 15.74
CA GLU A 6 9.96 12.44 15.52
C GLU A 6 9.41 12.95 14.18
N ILE A 7 9.79 14.17 13.79
CA ILE A 7 9.35 14.76 12.51
C ILE A 7 9.89 13.91 11.34
N TYR A 8 11.19 13.58 11.36
CA TYR A 8 11.78 12.71 10.34
C TYR A 8 11.16 11.30 10.35
N ALA A 9 10.81 10.76 11.52
CA ALA A 9 10.16 9.45 11.60
C ALA A 9 8.78 9.46 10.93
N MET A 10 7.99 10.51 11.14
CA MET A 10 6.65 10.64 10.54
C MET A 10 6.71 10.84 9.03
N ASP A 11 7.70 11.62 8.54
CA ASP A 11 7.95 11.76 7.11
C ASP A 11 8.34 10.42 6.47
N ASN A 12 9.23 9.65 7.13
CA ASN A 12 9.63 8.33 6.65
C ASN A 12 8.46 7.34 6.63
N VAL A 13 7.61 7.34 7.66
CA VAL A 13 6.40 6.49 7.70
C VAL A 13 5.44 6.86 6.59
N ARG A 14 5.23 8.15 6.34
CA ARG A 14 4.39 8.63 5.24
C ARG A 14 4.93 8.19 3.88
N LEU A 15 6.23 8.31 3.68
CA LEU A 15 6.91 7.88 2.46
C LEU A 15 6.81 6.35 2.27
N LEU A 16 6.95 5.59 3.36
CA LEU A 16 6.78 4.13 3.36
C LEU A 16 5.35 3.71 3.01
N CYS A 17 4.33 4.38 3.57
CA CYS A 17 2.93 4.12 3.19
C CYS A 17 2.67 4.40 1.71
N PHE A 18 3.27 5.46 1.16
CA PHE A 18 3.19 5.75 -0.27
C PHE A 18 3.82 4.65 -1.12
N PHE A 19 5.03 4.19 -0.78
CA PHE A 19 5.69 3.10 -1.51
C PHE A 19 4.93 1.78 -1.41
N ILE A 20 4.34 1.44 -0.26
CA ILE A 20 3.51 0.24 -0.11
C ILE A 20 2.28 0.33 -1.02
N SER A 21 1.61 1.49 -1.04
CA SER A 21 0.46 1.71 -1.93
C SER A 21 0.85 1.58 -3.41
N LEU A 22 1.99 2.14 -3.81
CA LEU A 22 2.52 2.03 -5.17
C LEU A 22 2.87 0.58 -5.54
N ALA A 23 3.60 -0.11 -4.67
CA ALA A 23 4.02 -1.50 -4.89
C ALA A 23 2.81 -2.45 -4.97
N SER A 24 1.83 -2.28 -4.09
CA SER A 24 0.57 -3.05 -4.14
C SER A 24 -0.26 -2.73 -5.39
N GLY A 25 -0.26 -1.48 -5.87
CA GLY A 25 -0.83 -1.12 -7.17
C GLY A 25 -0.15 -1.82 -8.35
N LEU A 26 1.20 -1.86 -8.36
CA LEU A 26 1.96 -2.59 -9.37
C LEU A 26 1.65 -4.10 -9.32
N PHE A 27 1.60 -4.69 -8.13
CA PHE A 27 1.23 -6.10 -7.96
C PHE A 27 -0.22 -6.40 -8.37
N LEU A 28 -1.15 -5.46 -8.15
CA LEU A 28 -2.51 -5.59 -8.67
C LEU A 28 -2.51 -5.64 -10.19
N VAL A 29 -1.77 -4.75 -10.86
CA VAL A 29 -1.67 -4.74 -12.32
C VAL A 29 -1.06 -6.05 -12.82
N ILE A 30 0.06 -6.47 -12.23
CA ILE A 30 0.74 -7.72 -12.61
C ILE A 30 -0.18 -8.94 -12.40
N GLY A 31 -0.86 -9.02 -11.26
CA GLY A 31 -1.79 -10.09 -10.94
C GLY A 31 -3.07 -10.05 -11.78
N LEU A 32 -3.45 -8.89 -12.33
CA LEU A 32 -4.55 -8.78 -13.29
C LEU A 32 -4.20 -9.45 -14.62
N PHE A 33 -2.94 -9.31 -15.07
CA PHE A 33 -2.45 -9.96 -16.29
C PHE A 33 -2.22 -11.45 -16.07
N LYS A 34 -1.48 -11.81 -15.02
CA LYS A 34 -1.17 -13.20 -14.68
C LYS A 34 -1.38 -13.41 -13.17
N PRO A 35 -2.59 -13.85 -12.75
CA PRO A 35 -2.89 -14.06 -11.33
C PRO A 35 -1.96 -15.10 -10.71
N TRP A 36 -1.44 -16.05 -11.50
CA TRP A 36 -0.50 -17.07 -11.01
C TRP A 36 0.81 -16.53 -10.45
N MET A 37 1.30 -15.40 -10.97
CA MET A 37 2.56 -14.84 -10.49
C MET A 37 2.41 -14.17 -9.12
N MET A 38 1.20 -13.73 -8.77
CA MET A 38 0.92 -13.04 -7.51
C MET A 38 0.30 -13.97 -6.47
N LEU A 39 -0.61 -14.85 -6.88
CA LEU A 39 -1.27 -15.84 -6.03
C LEU A 39 -0.58 -17.21 -6.12
N TRP A 40 0.74 -17.23 -6.34
CA TRP A 40 1.52 -18.47 -6.49
C TRP A 40 1.46 -19.37 -5.24
N TRP A 41 1.13 -18.79 -4.07
CA TRP A 41 0.90 -19.52 -2.82
C TRP A 41 -0.50 -20.13 -2.69
N GLU A 42 -1.47 -19.77 -3.54
CA GLU A 42 -2.88 -20.12 -3.37
C GLU A 42 -3.31 -21.15 -4.42
N ASP A 43 -3.98 -22.22 -3.99
CA ASP A 43 -4.43 -23.29 -4.90
C ASP A 43 -5.44 -22.80 -5.95
N VAL A 44 -6.27 -21.81 -5.61
CA VAL A 44 -7.28 -21.24 -6.51
C VAL A 44 -6.93 -19.80 -6.85
N GLN A 45 -6.45 -19.63 -8.08
CA GLN A 45 -6.01 -18.35 -8.59
C GLN A 45 -7.13 -17.68 -9.38
N ASN A 46 -7.61 -16.56 -8.83
CA ASN A 46 -8.72 -15.84 -9.43
C ASN A 46 -8.38 -14.34 -9.48
N ARG A 47 -8.64 -13.70 -10.63
CA ARG A 47 -8.43 -12.27 -10.82
C ARG A 47 -9.21 -11.44 -9.79
N ARG A 48 -10.40 -11.91 -9.39
CA ARG A 48 -11.16 -11.28 -8.29
C ARG A 48 -10.42 -11.29 -6.96
N LYS A 49 -9.65 -12.34 -6.65
CA LYS A 49 -8.86 -12.40 -5.42
C LYS A 49 -7.68 -11.43 -5.47
N VAL A 50 -7.00 -11.32 -6.62
CA VAL A 50 -5.94 -10.32 -6.83
C VAL A 50 -6.48 -8.91 -6.57
N ILE A 51 -7.61 -8.56 -7.19
CA ILE A 51 -8.23 -7.23 -7.00
C ILE A 51 -8.62 -7.02 -5.54
N LYS A 52 -9.23 -8.02 -4.90
CA LYS A 52 -9.60 -7.91 -3.49
C LYS A 52 -8.38 -7.72 -2.60
N LEU A 53 -7.35 -8.55 -2.73
CA LEU A 53 -6.18 -8.53 -1.84
C LEU A 53 -5.31 -7.29 -2.10
N TYR A 54 -4.74 -7.19 -3.30
CA TYR A 54 -3.82 -6.10 -3.63
C TYR A 54 -4.53 -4.76 -3.74
N GLY A 55 -5.80 -4.75 -4.15
CA GLY A 55 -6.58 -3.52 -4.25
C GLY A 55 -6.99 -2.99 -2.88
N THR A 56 -7.42 -3.86 -1.94
CA THR A 56 -7.70 -3.39 -0.57
C THR A 56 -6.44 -2.88 0.11
N VAL A 57 -5.30 -3.56 -0.04
CA VAL A 57 -4.02 -3.09 0.50
C VAL A 57 -3.61 -1.75 -0.12
N ALA A 58 -3.69 -1.62 -1.45
CA ALA A 58 -3.33 -0.38 -2.14
C ALA A 58 -4.19 0.80 -1.68
N VAL A 59 -5.51 0.61 -1.60
CA VAL A 59 -6.45 1.64 -1.15
C VAL A 59 -6.26 1.97 0.34
N ALA A 60 -6.12 0.96 1.20
CA ALA A 60 -5.94 1.19 2.64
C ALA A 60 -4.69 2.02 2.93
N PHE A 61 -3.54 1.65 2.36
CA PHE A 61 -2.29 2.41 2.55
C PHE A 61 -2.33 3.78 1.88
N TYR A 62 -3.01 3.93 0.74
CA TYR A 62 -3.23 5.23 0.11
C TYR A 62 -4.05 6.17 0.99
N LEU A 63 -5.13 5.66 1.60
CA LEU A 63 -5.98 6.43 2.51
C LEU A 63 -5.22 6.83 3.78
N ILE A 64 -4.36 5.96 4.31
CA ILE A 64 -3.49 6.29 5.44
C ILE A 64 -2.50 7.39 5.05
N TYR A 65 -1.86 7.28 3.88
CA TYR A 65 -0.99 8.33 3.33
C TYR A 65 -1.70 9.69 3.21
N LEU A 66 -2.94 9.67 2.70
CA LEU A 66 -3.76 10.87 2.53
C LEU A 66 -4.18 11.44 3.89
N GLY A 67 -4.64 10.60 4.82
CA GLY A 67 -5.01 11.00 6.18
C GLY A 67 -3.85 11.65 6.94
N MET A 68 -2.64 11.10 6.82
CA MET A 68 -1.43 11.71 7.38
C MET A 68 -1.07 13.04 6.73
N ALA A 69 -1.42 13.26 5.46
CA ALA A 69 -1.24 14.56 4.80
C ALA A 69 -2.22 15.63 5.32
N PHE A 70 -3.44 15.23 5.69
CA PHE A 70 -4.49 16.11 6.22
C PHE A 70 -4.38 16.39 7.72
N MET A 71 -3.53 15.66 8.46
CA MET A 71 -3.16 16.00 9.84
C MET A 71 -1.81 16.73 9.86
N PRO A 72 -1.76 18.05 9.59
CA PRO A 72 -0.55 18.84 9.72
C PRO A 72 -0.22 18.98 11.22
N GLY A 73 0.54 18.03 11.75
CA GLY A 73 0.88 18.03 13.17
C GLY A 73 1.10 16.67 13.83
N ALA A 74 1.21 15.57 13.08
CA ALA A 74 1.72 14.27 13.55
C ALA A 74 3.25 14.18 13.52
#